data_AF-A0A4P8TJ59-F1
#
_entry.id   AF-A0A4P8TJ59-F1
#
_cell.length_a   1.000
_cell.length_b   1.000
_cell.length_c   1.000
_cell.angle_alpha   90.00
_cell.angle_beta   90.00
_cell.angle_gamma   90.00
#
_symmetry.space_group_name_H-M   'P 1'
#
loop_
_entity.id
_entity.type
_entity.pdbx_description
1 polymer ?
#
loop_
_entity_poly.entity_id
_entity_poly.type
_entity_poly.pdbx_seq_one_letter_code
_entity_poly.pdbx_strand_id
1 'polypeptide(L)'
;MASTENEILEGLAEIVNEETGVATEDVKLDKSFTDDLDIDSISMMTIVVNAEEKFDVRIPDEEVKNLVTVGDAVTYIAGAQS
;
A
#
# COMPACT_ATOMS: atom_id res chain seq x y z
N MET A 1 -11.53 14.36 6.45
CA MET A 1 -10.66 14.95 5.41
C MET A 1 -10.08 13.75 4.69
N ALA A 2 -10.29 13.63 3.38
CA ALA A 2 -9.64 12.57 2.63
C ALA A 2 -8.13 12.79 2.70
N SER A 3 -7.37 11.73 2.93
CA SER A 3 -5.92 11.79 2.87
C SER A 3 -5.52 12.01 1.41
N THR A 4 -4.53 12.87 1.19
CA THR A 4 -4.01 13.09 -0.16
C THR A 4 -3.18 11.87 -0.61
N GLU A 5 -3.00 11.70 -1.93
CA GLU A 5 -2.20 10.59 -2.48
C GLU A 5 -0.79 10.53 -1.88
N ASN A 6 -0.19 11.69 -1.59
CA ASN A 6 1.10 11.76 -0.91
C ASN A 6 1.05 11.24 0.53
N GLU A 7 0.03 11.62 1.32
CA GLU A 7 -0.12 11.13 2.70
C GLU A 7 -0.35 9.61 2.73
N ILE A 8 -1.09 9.10 1.74
CA ILE A 8 -1.32 7.66 1.58
C ILE A 8 -0.03 6.96 1.20
N LEU A 9 0.72 7.50 0.23
CA LEU A 9 2.03 6.97 -0.18
C LEU A 9 3.02 6.94 0.99
N GLU A 10 3.15 8.04 1.72
CA GLU A 10 4.03 8.13 2.90
C GLU A 10 3.61 7.10 3.96
N GLY A 11 2.30 7.00 4.25
CA GLY A 11 1.81 6.04 5.22
C GLY A 11 1.96 4.58 4.79
N LEU A 12 1.79 4.26 3.50
CA LEU A 12 2.07 2.95 2.91
C LEU A 12 3.57 2.64 2.96
N ALA A 13 4.41 3.60 2.63
CA ALA A 13 5.85 3.44 2.65
C ALA A 13 6.36 3.11 4.07
N GLU A 14 5.83 3.79 5.10
CA GLU A 14 6.10 3.44 6.49
C GLU A 14 5.71 2.00 6.81
N ILE A 15 4.48 1.59 6.49
CA ILE A 15 4.00 0.22 6.76
C ILE A 15 4.88 -0.82 6.05
N VAL A 16 5.20 -0.57 4.78
CA VAL A 16 6.07 -1.43 3.98
C VAL A 16 7.46 -1.53 4.64
N ASN A 17 8.03 -0.40 5.09
CA ASN A 17 9.32 -0.39 5.77
C ASN A 17 9.29 -1.19 7.08
N GLU A 18 8.24 -1.05 7.88
CA GLU A 18 8.10 -1.78 9.15
C GLU A 18 7.97 -3.29 8.94
N GLU A 19 7.21 -3.71 7.92
CA GLU A 19 6.94 -5.13 7.65
C GLU A 19 8.07 -5.83 6.88
N THR A 20 8.73 -5.13 5.96
CA THR A 20 9.66 -5.75 4.98
C THR A 20 11.09 -5.23 5.10
N GLY A 21 11.30 -4.10 5.78
CA GLY A 21 12.59 -3.42 5.85
C GLY A 21 12.96 -2.63 4.60
N VAL A 22 12.11 -2.60 3.57
CA VAL A 22 12.32 -1.81 2.34
C VAL A 22 12.31 -0.32 2.69
N ALA A 23 13.29 0.44 2.20
CA ALA A 23 13.39 1.86 2.52
C ALA A 23 12.19 2.63 1.99
N THR A 24 11.65 3.56 2.78
CA THR A 24 10.50 4.38 2.37
C THR A 24 10.76 5.19 1.10
N GLU A 25 12.02 5.52 0.83
CA GLU A 25 12.46 6.19 -0.40
C GLU A 25 12.39 5.33 -1.66
N ASP A 26 12.44 4.00 -1.51
CA ASP A 26 12.30 3.03 -2.60
C ASP A 26 10.84 2.72 -2.90
N VAL A 27 9.92 2.99 -1.96
CA VAL A 27 8.47 2.81 -2.15
C VAL A 27 7.91 3.95 -2.99
N LYS A 28 7.89 3.76 -4.31
CA LYS A 28 7.40 4.75 -5.29
C LYS A 28 6.22 4.22 -6.07
N LEU A 29 5.39 5.12 -6.58
CA LEU A 29 4.16 4.78 -7.32
C LEU A 29 4.41 3.85 -8.52
N ASP A 30 5.58 3.93 -9.14
CA ASP A 30 5.97 3.08 -10.29
C ASP A 30 6.46 1.67 -9.90
N LYS A 31 6.64 1.40 -8.61
CA LYS A 31 7.23 0.15 -8.11
C LYS A 31 6.18 -0.92 -7.87
N SER A 32 6.49 -2.14 -8.30
CA SER A 32 5.71 -3.32 -7.96
C SER A 32 6.05 -3.83 -6.56
N PHE A 33 5.04 -4.14 -5.75
CA PHE A 33 5.26 -4.73 -4.43
C PHE A 33 6.03 -6.06 -4.55
N THR A 34 5.63 -6.93 -5.47
CA THR A 34 6.25 -8.25 -5.65
C THR A 34 7.51 -8.22 -6.50
N ASP A 35 7.48 -7.55 -7.66
CA ASP A 35 8.58 -7.64 -8.64
C ASP A 35 9.73 -6.67 -8.36
N ASP A 36 9.45 -5.47 -7.82
CA ASP A 36 10.50 -4.48 -7.54
C ASP A 36 10.93 -4.48 -6.07
N LEU A 37 9.96 -4.54 -5.15
CA LEU A 37 10.21 -4.43 -3.71
C LEU A 37 10.44 -5.80 -3.04
N ASP A 38 10.34 -6.91 -3.81
CA ASP A 38 10.55 -8.29 -3.35
C ASP A 38 9.65 -8.65 -2.15
N ILE A 39 8.43 -8.11 -2.12
CA ILE A 39 7.48 -8.30 -1.02
C ILE A 39 6.72 -9.60 -1.22
N ASP A 40 6.82 -10.49 -0.24
CA ASP A 40 6.06 -11.73 -0.21
C ASP A 40 4.55 -11.49 -0.09
N SER A 41 3.76 -12.39 -0.67
CA SER A 41 2.29 -12.36 -0.58
C SER A 41 1.73 -12.35 0.86
N ILE A 42 2.45 -12.94 1.82
CA ILE A 42 2.09 -12.91 3.25
C ILE A 42 2.27 -11.49 3.79
N SER A 43 3.43 -10.89 3.55
CA SER A 43 3.71 -9.52 3.96
C SER A 43 2.75 -8.53 3.29
N MET A 44 2.39 -8.77 2.03
CA MET A 44 1.41 -7.94 1.33
C MET A 44 0.03 -7.98 2.01
N MET A 45 -0.42 -9.15 2.49
CA MET A 45 -1.65 -9.23 3.28
C MET A 45 -1.58 -8.39 4.55
N THR A 46 -0.46 -8.44 5.28
CA THR A 46 -0.29 -7.61 6.49
C THR A 46 -0.24 -6.12 6.18
N ILE A 47 0.47 -5.72 5.11
CA ILE A 47 0.55 -4.33 4.65
C ILE A 47 -0.84 -3.79 4.32
N VAL A 48 -1.65 -4.56 3.60
CA VAL A 48 -3.03 -4.19 3.25
C VAL A 48 -3.88 -4.03 4.51
N VAL A 49 -3.85 -4.97 5.44
CA VAL A 49 -4.62 -4.89 6.69
C VAL A 49 -4.21 -3.67 7.52
N ASN A 50 -2.91 -3.41 7.64
CA ASN A 50 -2.40 -2.23 8.32
C ASN A 50 -2.82 -0.93 7.60
N ALA A 51 -2.84 -0.93 6.27
CA ALA A 51 -3.31 0.21 5.49
C ALA A 51 -4.83 0.43 5.65
N GLU A 52 -5.64 -0.64 5.63
CA GLU A 52 -7.07 -0.59 5.92
C GLU A 52 -7.35 0.07 7.27
N GLU A 53 -6.65 -0.36 8.32
CA GLU A 53 -6.78 0.21 9.67
C GLU A 53 -6.26 1.65 9.75
N LYS A 54 -5.13 1.98 9.11
CA LYS A 54 -4.53 3.32 9.13
C LYS A 54 -5.39 4.35 8.39
N PHE A 55 -5.97 3.95 7.25
CA PHE A 55 -6.72 4.83 6.37
C PHE A 55 -8.23 4.72 6.53
N ASP A 56 -8.72 3.87 7.44
CA ASP A 56 -10.14 3.58 7.68
C ASP A 56 -10.87 3.17 6.38
N VAL A 57 -10.22 2.31 5.58
CA VAL A 57 -10.74 1.81 4.30
C VAL A 57 -10.93 0.30 4.33
N ARG A 58 -11.62 -0.23 3.31
CA ARG A 58 -11.80 -1.67 3.14
C ARG A 58 -11.40 -2.10 1.73
N ILE A 59 -10.40 -2.96 1.65
CA ILE A 59 -9.81 -3.51 0.44
C ILE A 59 -10.18 -5.00 0.39
N PRO A 60 -11.15 -5.41 -0.45
CA PRO A 60 -11.52 -6.81 -0.58
C PRO A 60 -10.36 -7.62 -1.17
N ASP A 61 -10.23 -8.89 -0.78
CA ASP A 61 -9.17 -9.80 -1.24
C ASP A 61 -9.03 -9.89 -2.77
N GLU A 62 -10.12 -9.70 -3.51
CA GLU A 62 -10.12 -9.67 -4.97
C GLU A 62 -9.36 -8.45 -5.52
N GLU A 63 -9.50 -7.30 -4.87
CA GLU A 63 -8.81 -6.07 -5.25
C GLU A 63 -7.34 -6.11 -4.81
N VAL A 64 -7.00 -6.75 -3.68
CA VAL A 64 -5.60 -6.95 -3.26
C VAL A 64 -4.76 -7.59 -4.37
N LYS A 65 -5.33 -8.54 -5.11
CA LYS A 65 -4.65 -9.18 -6.25
C LYS A 65 -4.46 -8.26 -7.46
N ASN A 66 -5.27 -7.21 -7.55
CA ASN A 66 -5.16 -6.17 -8.56
C ASN A 66 -4.19 -5.05 -8.15
N LEU A 67 -3.81 -4.97 -6.86
CA LEU A 67 -2.81 -4.03 -6.34
C LEU A 67 -1.38 -4.52 -6.63
N VAL A 68 -0.97 -4.43 -7.89
CA VAL A 68 0.37 -4.87 -8.33
C VAL A 68 1.44 -3.84 -7.98
N THR A 69 1.12 -2.55 -8.13
CA THR A 69 2.04 -1.44 -7.87
C THR A 69 1.60 -0.60 -6.69
N VAL A 70 2.57 0.13 -6.11
CA VAL A 70 2.28 1.11 -5.04
C VAL A 70 1.27 2.15 -5.51
N GLY A 71 1.37 2.58 -6.78
CA GLY A 71 0.41 3.52 -7.36
C GLY A 71 -1.02 3.00 -7.38
N ASP A 72 -1.21 1.70 -7.66
CA ASP A 72 -2.54 1.08 -7.62
C ASP A 72 -3.11 1.12 -6.20
N ALA A 73 -2.31 0.78 -5.19
CA ALA A 73 -2.74 0.80 -3.79
C ALA A 73 -3.09 2.22 -3.32
N VAL A 74 -2.25 3.21 -3.64
CA VAL A 74 -2.49 4.62 -3.29
C VAL A 74 -3.78 5.12 -3.93
N THR A 75 -3.96 4.87 -5.23
CA THR A 75 -5.16 5.28 -5.97
C THR A 75 -6.41 4.62 -5.42
N TYR A 76 -6.33 3.33 -5.09
CA TYR A 76 -7.44 2.58 -4.52
C TYR A 76 -7.87 3.15 -3.18
N ILE A 77 -6.92 3.33 -2.25
CA ILE A 77 -7.19 3.88 -0.92
C ILE A 77 -7.76 5.30 -1.02
N ALA A 78 -7.19 6.14 -1.88
CA ALA A 78 -7.68 7.51 -2.10
C ALA A 78 -9.13 7.52 -2.61
N GLY A 79 -9.48 6.60 -3.51
CA GLY A 79 -10.86 6.42 -4.00
C GLY A 79 -11.80 5.85 -2.95
N ALA A 80 -11.32 4.95 -2.08
CA ALA A 80 -12.09 4.29 -1.04
C ALA A 80 -12.43 5.20 0.16
N GLN A 81 -11.64 6.24 0.43
CA GLN A 81 -11.89 7.23 1.49
C GLN A 81 -13.05 8.23 1.20
N SER A 82 -13.88 7.96 0.19
CA SER A 82 -14.96 8.84 -0.28
C SER A 82 -16.23 8.83 0.59
#